data_AF-A0A2T7F5S3-F1
#
_entry.id   AF-A0A2T7F5S3-F1
#
_cell.length_a   1.000
_cell.length_b   1.000
_cell.length_c   1.000
_cell.angle_alpha   90.00
_cell.angle_beta   90.00
_cell.angle_gamma   90.00
#
_symmetry.space_group_name_H-M   'P 1'
#
loop_
_entity.id
_entity.type
_entity.pdbx_description
1 polymer ?
#
loop_
_entity_poly.entity_id
_entity_poly.type
_entity_poly.pdbx_seq_one_letter_code
_entity_poly.pdbx_strand_id
1 'polypeptide(L)'
;MSSMEANLVQNNPFKSPKLGQSWIKLEHCCFFEKNEEEKETCRMLESTPRYPKLMADRERRTVFVTVGTTCFDSLVMAVDSPEVKKALLQKGYTDLLIQMGRGTYVPAKVSGDATLQVDHFMFSPSIADNMRTASLVISHAGSGSIFETLRLGKPLIVVVNEDLMDNHQSELAEELAERKHLFCAHPQTLGETIQAMDLGTLVPYVPGDAEPVVTVINKFLGFPVD
;
A
#
# COMPACT_ATOMS: atom_id res chain seq x y z
N MET A 1 38.79 18.95 62.26
CA MET A 1 39.06 19.10 60.82
C MET A 1 37.96 20.02 60.29
N SER A 2 38.20 21.34 60.34
CA SER A 2 38.54 22.18 59.17
C SER A 2 37.39 22.24 58.15
N SER A 3 36.87 23.35 57.62
CA SER A 3 36.96 24.80 57.80
C SER A 3 36.17 25.40 56.61
N MET A 4 35.77 26.68 56.70
CA MET A 4 35.31 27.59 55.62
C MET A 4 33.83 27.45 55.17
N GLU A 5 32.94 28.43 55.45
CA GLU A 5 32.73 29.75 54.78
C GLU A 5 32.15 29.57 53.36
N ALA A 6 31.19 30.32 52.80
CA ALA A 6 30.47 31.57 53.07
C ALA A 6 29.19 31.53 52.15
N ASN A 7 27.99 31.92 52.58
CA ASN A 7 27.38 33.26 52.60
C ASN A 7 26.61 33.67 51.31
N LEU A 8 25.51 34.43 51.50
CA LEU A 8 24.70 35.23 50.54
C LEU A 8 23.66 34.50 49.64
N VAL A 9 22.49 35.03 49.25
CA VAL A 9 21.49 36.02 49.72
C VAL A 9 20.47 36.18 48.56
N GLN A 10 19.19 36.35 48.90
CA GLN A 10 18.10 37.04 48.15
C GLN A 10 17.35 36.43 46.94
N ASN A 11 16.02 36.45 47.12
CA ASN A 11 14.95 36.98 46.25
C ASN A 11 14.61 36.30 44.92
N ASN A 12 13.48 35.59 44.99
CA ASN A 12 12.61 35.21 43.88
C ASN A 12 11.41 36.16 43.83
N PRO A 13 11.05 36.72 42.67
CA PRO A 13 9.69 37.21 42.49
C PRO A 13 9.03 36.73 41.18
N PHE A 14 7.70 36.65 41.27
CA PHE A 14 6.69 36.62 40.20
C PHE A 14 6.03 35.28 39.79
N LYS A 15 4.89 35.11 40.46
CA LYS A 15 3.67 34.37 40.11
C LYS A 15 3.15 34.66 38.68
N SER A 16 2.52 33.62 38.12
CA SER A 16 1.55 33.57 37.01
C SER A 16 0.36 34.56 37.12
N PRO A 17 -0.48 34.80 36.07
CA PRO A 17 -1.65 33.92 35.85
C PRO A 17 -2.18 33.77 34.38
N LYS A 18 -3.16 32.87 34.26
CA LYS A 18 -3.93 32.33 33.11
C LYS A 18 -4.80 33.35 32.35
N LEU A 19 -5.12 33.04 31.08
CA LEU A 19 -6.37 33.30 30.29
C LEU A 19 -6.01 32.95 28.81
N GLY A 20 -6.82 32.41 27.91
CA GLY A 20 -8.26 32.28 27.68
C GLY A 20 -8.41 32.04 26.15
N GLN A 21 -9.54 31.49 25.70
CA GLN A 21 -9.73 30.80 24.43
C GLN A 21 -9.73 31.67 23.13
N SER A 22 -9.46 30.98 21.99
CA SER A 22 -10.06 31.05 20.64
C SER A 22 -10.50 32.40 20.06
N TRP A 23 -10.05 32.78 18.85
CA TRP A 23 -10.91 33.28 17.75
C TRP A 23 -10.27 33.08 16.36
N ILE A 24 -11.15 32.92 15.38
CA ILE A 24 -11.01 32.58 13.96
C ILE A 24 -10.75 33.83 13.10
N LYS A 25 -10.05 33.64 11.96
CA LYS A 25 -9.95 34.45 10.70
C LYS A 25 -9.96 35.98 10.77
N LEU A 26 -9.04 36.60 10.00
CA LEU A 26 -9.38 37.69 9.08
C LEU A 26 -8.28 37.87 8.01
N GLU A 27 -8.71 37.78 6.75
CA GLU A 27 -8.00 38.21 5.55
C GLU A 27 -7.93 39.75 5.47
N HIS A 28 -7.01 40.22 4.61
CA HIS A 28 -6.83 41.57 4.07
C HIS A 28 -5.97 42.61 4.83
N CYS A 29 -4.73 42.71 4.33
CA CYS A 29 -4.10 43.91 3.76
C CYS A 29 -3.75 45.08 4.71
N CYS A 30 -2.45 45.28 4.96
CA CYS A 30 -1.83 46.61 4.85
C CYS A 30 -0.33 46.50 4.56
N PHE A 31 0.05 47.24 3.51
CA PHE A 31 1.37 47.56 3.03
C PHE A 31 2.21 48.18 4.18
N PHE A 32 3.37 47.60 4.49
CA PHE A 32 4.41 48.28 5.29
C PHE A 32 5.75 48.04 4.59
N GLU A 33 6.34 49.13 4.12
CA GLU A 33 7.69 49.17 3.56
C GLU A 33 8.68 48.66 4.61
N LYS A 34 9.26 47.47 4.37
CA LYS A 34 10.35 46.94 5.19
C LYS A 34 11.69 47.47 4.70
N ASN A 35 12.48 47.98 5.65
CA ASN A 35 13.83 48.54 5.49
C ASN A 35 14.80 47.57 4.79
N GLU A 36 15.77 48.13 4.06
CA GLU A 36 16.79 47.37 3.29
C GLU A 36 17.62 46.40 4.16
N GLU A 37 17.80 46.65 5.46
CA GLU A 37 18.48 45.74 6.39
C GLU A 37 17.68 44.44 6.69
N GLU A 38 16.34 44.50 6.73
CA GLU A 38 15.50 43.29 6.87
C GLU A 38 15.51 42.45 5.57
N LYS A 39 15.67 43.11 4.41
CA LYS A 39 15.78 42.43 3.11
C LYS A 39 17.12 41.69 2.96
N GLU A 40 18.20 42.23 3.53
CA GLU A 40 19.53 41.62 3.46
C GLU A 40 19.66 40.40 4.40
N THR A 41 19.00 40.46 5.56
CA THR A 41 18.88 39.32 6.48
C THR A 41 18.01 38.20 5.87
N CYS A 42 16.98 38.53 5.08
CA CYS A 42 16.22 37.54 4.30
C CYS A 42 17.06 36.89 3.19
N ARG A 43 17.92 37.65 2.48
CA ARG A 43 18.77 37.08 1.42
C ARG A 43 19.81 36.09 1.95
N MET A 44 20.36 36.31 3.15
CA MET A 44 21.31 35.35 3.74
C MET A 44 20.65 34.07 4.28
N LEU A 45 19.34 34.10 4.56
CA LEU A 45 18.55 32.89 4.90
C LEU A 45 18.00 32.15 3.67
N GLU A 46 18.22 32.69 2.46
CA GLU A 46 17.86 32.08 1.18
C GLU A 46 19.04 31.39 0.47
N SER A 47 20.27 31.49 1.00
CA SER A 47 21.47 30.89 0.41
C SER A 47 21.96 29.60 1.09
N THR A 48 21.17 29.01 1.99
CA THR A 48 21.39 27.63 2.43
C THR A 48 20.66 26.68 1.48
N PRO A 49 21.22 25.51 1.10
CA PRO A 49 20.57 24.62 0.15
C PRO A 49 19.26 24.13 0.77
N ARG A 50 18.15 24.76 0.36
CA ARG A 50 16.80 24.48 0.84
C ARG A 50 16.30 23.18 0.21
N TYR A 51 16.92 22.08 0.58
CA TYR A 51 16.36 20.73 0.45
C TYR A 51 15.75 20.39 1.81
N PRO A 52 14.42 20.53 1.95
CA PRO A 52 13.58 19.34 1.88
C PRO A 52 12.21 19.66 1.26
N LYS A 53 12.11 19.58 -0.07
CA LYS A 53 10.80 19.49 -0.75
C LYS A 53 10.76 18.43 -1.86
N LEU A 54 11.81 17.62 -1.96
CA LEU A 54 11.95 16.57 -2.98
C LEU A 54 11.93 15.16 -2.38
N MET A 55 11.10 14.92 -1.36
CA MET A 55 10.93 13.58 -0.76
C MET A 55 9.47 13.30 -0.36
N ALA A 56 8.51 14.16 -0.72
CA ALA A 56 7.13 14.10 -0.23
C ALA A 56 6.07 13.84 -1.33
N ASP A 57 6.48 13.33 -2.49
CA ASP A 57 5.53 12.87 -3.51
C ASP A 57 6.11 11.68 -4.30
N ARG A 58 6.44 10.60 -3.58
CA ARG A 58 6.34 9.29 -4.23
C ARG A 58 4.85 8.95 -4.16
N GLU A 59 4.17 8.89 -5.30
CA GLU A 59 2.83 8.29 -5.36
C GLU A 59 2.90 6.96 -4.62
N ARG A 60 2.15 6.81 -3.52
CA ARG A 60 2.07 5.53 -2.82
C ARG A 60 1.51 4.51 -3.79
N ARG A 61 2.31 3.48 -4.08
CA ARG A 61 1.90 2.35 -4.92
C ARG A 61 1.77 1.14 -4.03
N THR A 62 0.51 0.87 -3.67
CA THR A 62 0.16 -0.21 -2.75
C THR A 62 -0.10 -1.50 -3.51
N VAL A 63 0.54 -2.58 -3.07
CA VAL A 63 0.17 -3.95 -3.42
C VAL A 63 -0.76 -4.49 -2.35
N PHE A 64 -1.94 -4.91 -2.76
CA PHE A 64 -2.90 -5.55 -1.87
C PHE A 64 -2.92 -7.06 -2.10
N VAL A 65 -2.71 -7.84 -1.05
CA VAL A 65 -2.72 -9.30 -1.11
C VAL A 65 -3.94 -9.84 -0.38
N THR A 66 -4.66 -10.78 -0.99
CA THR A 66 -5.86 -11.40 -0.40
C THR A 66 -5.89 -12.92 -0.60
N VAL A 67 -5.90 -13.65 0.52
CA VAL A 67 -6.14 -15.10 0.52
C VAL A 67 -7.64 -15.42 0.71
N GLY A 68 -8.49 -14.40 0.75
CA GLY A 68 -9.92 -14.54 1.01
C GLY A 68 -10.20 -15.14 2.39
N THR A 69 -11.15 -16.06 2.44
CA THR A 69 -11.52 -16.79 3.67
C THR A 69 -10.77 -18.10 3.84
N THR A 70 -9.85 -18.43 2.92
CA THR A 70 -9.09 -19.68 2.92
C THR A 70 -7.86 -19.60 3.83
N CYS A 71 -7.23 -20.74 4.08
CA CYS A 71 -5.91 -20.80 4.69
C CYS A 71 -4.90 -21.01 3.56
N PHE A 72 -3.99 -20.04 3.36
CA PHE A 72 -2.95 -20.15 2.33
C PHE A 72 -1.64 -19.54 2.82
N ASP A 73 -1.07 -20.15 3.87
CA ASP A 73 0.19 -19.70 4.47
C ASP A 73 1.33 -19.66 3.45
N SER A 74 1.35 -20.56 2.47
CA SER A 74 2.35 -20.58 1.41
C SER A 74 2.39 -19.28 0.59
N LEU A 75 1.22 -18.70 0.26
CA LEU A 75 1.17 -17.40 -0.42
C LEU A 75 1.66 -16.28 0.49
N VAL A 76 1.26 -16.27 1.76
CA VAL A 76 1.70 -15.23 2.71
C VAL A 76 3.22 -15.29 2.91
N MET A 77 3.78 -16.49 3.07
CA MET A 77 5.24 -16.69 3.18
C MET A 77 5.98 -16.29 1.89
N ALA A 78 5.44 -16.63 0.72
CA ALA A 78 6.02 -16.25 -0.55
C ALA A 78 6.06 -14.72 -0.72
N VAL A 79 4.96 -14.04 -0.39
CA VAL A 79 4.87 -12.57 -0.42
C VAL A 79 5.78 -11.93 0.62
N ASP A 80 5.94 -12.54 1.80
CA ASP A 80 6.81 -12.03 2.86
C ASP A 80 8.31 -12.26 2.59
N SER A 81 8.65 -13.07 1.58
CA SER A 81 10.03 -13.39 1.23
C SER A 81 10.84 -12.15 0.82
N PRO A 82 12.14 -12.08 1.16
CA PRO A 82 13.02 -11.00 0.72
C PRO A 82 13.05 -10.83 -0.81
N GLU A 83 12.97 -11.92 -1.55
CA GLU A 83 13.01 -11.95 -3.01
C GLU A 83 11.81 -11.21 -3.60
N VAL A 84 10.59 -11.51 -3.13
CA VAL A 84 9.36 -10.84 -3.59
C VAL A 84 9.34 -9.39 -3.14
N LYS A 85 9.69 -9.09 -1.88
CA LYS A 85 9.75 -7.71 -1.38
C LYS A 85 10.70 -6.85 -2.21
N LYS A 86 11.86 -7.39 -2.58
CA LYS A 86 12.84 -6.71 -3.44
C LYS A 86 12.30 -6.51 -4.85
N ALA A 87 11.65 -7.52 -5.43
CA ALA A 87 11.03 -7.41 -6.76
C ALA A 87 9.95 -6.32 -6.79
N LEU A 88 9.11 -6.24 -5.76
CA LEU A 88 8.09 -5.20 -5.61
C LEU A 88 8.71 -3.80 -5.51
N LEU A 89 9.75 -3.62 -4.69
CA LEU A 89 10.46 -2.35 -4.58
C LEU A 89 11.10 -1.93 -5.91
N GLN A 90 11.68 -2.86 -6.66
CA GLN A 90 12.28 -2.59 -7.97
C GLN A 90 11.24 -2.16 -9.02
N LYS A 91 10.00 -2.67 -8.92
CA LYS A 91 8.86 -2.21 -9.74
C LYS A 91 8.27 -0.88 -9.26
N GLY A 92 8.76 -0.32 -8.16
CA GLY A 92 8.36 0.98 -7.64
C GLY A 92 7.16 0.93 -6.69
N TYR A 93 6.80 -0.24 -6.15
CA TYR A 93 5.81 -0.34 -5.09
C TYR A 93 6.40 0.08 -3.75
N THR A 94 5.61 0.78 -2.96
CA THR A 94 6.03 1.39 -1.68
C THR A 94 5.42 0.69 -0.47
N ASP A 95 4.22 0.15 -0.65
CA ASP A 95 3.40 -0.41 0.43
C ASP A 95 2.89 -1.79 0.03
N LEU A 96 2.89 -2.71 0.99
CA LEU A 96 2.41 -4.07 0.89
C LEU A 96 1.40 -4.32 2.01
N LEU A 97 0.14 -4.50 1.63
CA LEU A 97 -0.96 -4.74 2.56
C LEU A 97 -1.48 -6.16 2.38
N ILE A 98 -1.35 -6.99 3.41
CA ILE A 98 -1.67 -8.42 3.34
C ILE A 98 -2.94 -8.71 4.15
N GLN A 99 -4.01 -9.12 3.47
CA GLN A 99 -5.18 -9.73 4.07
C GLN A 99 -4.93 -11.23 4.24
N MET A 100 -4.76 -11.64 5.49
CA MET A 100 -4.59 -13.04 5.89
C MET A 100 -5.94 -13.66 6.25
N GLY A 101 -6.14 -14.93 5.92
CA GLY A 101 -7.35 -15.67 6.27
C GLY A 101 -7.22 -16.33 7.64
N ARG A 102 -7.57 -17.62 7.73
CA ARG A 102 -7.37 -18.44 8.94
C ARG A 102 -5.96 -19.03 9.06
N GLY A 103 -5.01 -18.42 8.36
CA GLY A 103 -3.60 -18.81 8.36
C GLY A 103 -2.93 -18.65 9.72
N THR A 104 -1.84 -19.37 9.93
CA THR A 104 -1.06 -19.31 11.19
C THR A 104 0.20 -18.48 11.06
N TYR A 105 0.69 -18.31 9.83
CA TYR A 105 1.85 -17.50 9.55
C TYR A 105 1.52 -16.01 9.62
N VAL A 106 2.31 -15.24 10.38
CA VAL A 106 2.15 -13.80 10.54
C VAL A 106 3.43 -13.10 10.06
N PRO A 107 3.36 -12.29 8.98
CA PRO A 107 4.52 -11.57 8.46
C PRO A 107 4.93 -10.47 9.42
N ALA A 108 6.23 -10.21 9.50
CA ALA A 108 6.75 -9.14 10.33
C ALA A 108 6.32 -7.78 9.76
N LYS A 109 5.66 -6.94 10.58
CA LYS A 109 5.38 -5.56 10.19
C LYS A 109 6.69 -4.80 10.06
N VAL A 110 6.87 -4.12 8.93
CA VAL A 110 8.07 -3.33 8.66
C VAL A 110 7.62 -1.92 8.31
N SER A 111 8.15 -0.94 9.03
CA SER A 111 7.91 0.47 8.75
C SER A 111 9.22 1.27 8.79
N GLY A 112 9.56 1.92 7.68
CA GLY A 112 10.72 2.80 7.54
C GLY A 112 10.84 3.41 6.13
N ASP A 113 11.30 4.66 6.04
CA ASP A 113 11.25 5.48 4.82
C ASP A 113 12.01 4.89 3.60
N ALA A 114 12.93 3.94 3.83
CA ALA A 114 13.78 3.37 2.78
C ALA A 114 13.43 1.92 2.40
N THR A 115 12.41 1.31 3.02
CA THR A 115 12.03 -0.10 2.81
C THR A 115 10.56 -0.23 2.45
N LEU A 116 10.18 -1.38 1.86
CA LEU A 116 8.77 -1.71 1.58
C LEU A 116 8.00 -1.70 2.90
N GLN A 117 6.96 -0.87 2.99
CA GLN A 117 6.10 -0.83 4.16
C GLN A 117 5.22 -2.08 4.14
N VAL A 118 5.30 -2.91 5.19
CA VAL A 118 4.53 -4.16 5.26
C VAL A 118 3.52 -4.05 6.40
N ASP A 119 2.25 -4.13 6.05
CA ASP A 119 1.15 -4.24 7.02
C ASP A 119 0.27 -5.45 6.70
N HIS A 120 -0.41 -5.97 7.72
CA HIS A 120 -1.29 -7.12 7.59
C HIS A 120 -2.49 -7.01 8.52
N PHE A 121 -3.59 -7.62 8.10
CA PHE A 121 -4.80 -7.79 8.90
C PHE A 121 -5.48 -9.11 8.56
N MET A 122 -6.32 -9.62 9.47
CA MET A 122 -7.06 -10.86 9.22
C MET A 122 -8.41 -10.58 8.55
N PHE A 123 -9.24 -9.78 9.22
CA PHE A 123 -10.56 -9.42 8.73
C PHE A 123 -10.67 -7.90 8.58
N SER A 124 -11.18 -7.46 7.43
CA SER A 124 -11.55 -6.07 7.19
C SER A 124 -13.04 -6.02 6.84
N PRO A 125 -13.79 -5.03 7.34
CA PRO A 125 -15.17 -4.80 6.92
C PRO A 125 -15.29 -4.36 5.45
N SER A 126 -14.20 -3.92 4.82
CA SER A 126 -14.20 -3.50 3.42
C SER A 126 -12.90 -3.92 2.71
N ILE A 127 -12.92 -5.11 2.13
CA ILE A 127 -11.84 -5.59 1.23
C ILE A 127 -11.89 -4.81 -0.09
N ALA A 128 -13.10 -4.46 -0.55
CA ALA A 128 -13.34 -3.71 -1.78
C ALA A 128 -12.61 -2.36 -1.82
N ASP A 129 -12.55 -1.63 -0.71
CA ASP A 129 -11.85 -0.33 -0.67
C ASP A 129 -10.32 -0.49 -0.77
N ASN A 130 -9.77 -1.55 -0.18
CA ASN A 130 -8.36 -1.88 -0.33
C ASN A 130 -8.03 -2.26 -1.78
N MET A 131 -8.90 -3.04 -2.43
CA MET A 131 -8.73 -3.37 -3.85
C MET A 131 -8.84 -2.13 -4.75
N ARG A 132 -9.76 -1.21 -4.44
CA ARG A 132 -9.94 0.04 -5.21
C ARG A 132 -8.74 0.98 -5.08
N THR A 133 -8.13 1.05 -3.91
CA THR A 133 -6.97 1.92 -3.65
C THR A 133 -5.64 1.28 -4.07
N ALA A 134 -5.60 -0.04 -4.20
CA ALA A 134 -4.42 -0.77 -4.65
C ALA A 134 -4.01 -0.40 -6.09
N SER A 135 -2.69 -0.41 -6.32
CA SER A 135 -2.09 -0.31 -7.65
C SER A 135 -1.89 -1.70 -8.29
N LEU A 136 -1.79 -2.74 -7.47
CA LEU A 136 -1.71 -4.13 -7.87
C LEU A 136 -2.45 -4.98 -6.85
N VAL A 137 -3.23 -5.95 -7.31
CA VAL A 137 -3.85 -6.95 -6.44
C VAL A 137 -3.20 -8.30 -6.69
N ILE A 138 -2.83 -8.99 -5.61
CA ILE A 138 -2.40 -10.39 -5.64
C ILE A 138 -3.46 -11.19 -4.89
N SER A 139 -4.15 -12.11 -5.56
CA SER A 139 -5.17 -12.92 -4.91
C SER A 139 -4.89 -14.41 -5.08
N HIS A 140 -5.33 -15.21 -4.12
CA HIS A 140 -5.62 -16.61 -4.42
C HIS A 140 -6.67 -16.71 -5.55
N ALA A 141 -6.74 -17.82 -6.28
CA ALA A 141 -7.71 -17.99 -7.38
C ALA A 141 -9.18 -18.19 -6.95
N GLY A 142 -9.60 -17.51 -5.87
CA GLY A 142 -11.01 -17.37 -5.52
C GLY A 142 -11.73 -16.53 -6.57
N SER A 143 -12.71 -17.13 -7.26
CA SER A 143 -13.46 -16.49 -8.35
C SER A 143 -14.06 -15.13 -7.97
N GLY A 144 -14.60 -14.98 -6.76
CA GLY A 144 -15.14 -13.72 -6.26
C GLY A 144 -14.11 -12.59 -6.26
N SER A 145 -12.90 -12.85 -5.73
CA SER A 145 -11.82 -11.86 -5.69
C SER A 145 -11.26 -11.56 -7.09
N ILE A 146 -11.20 -12.55 -7.98
CA ILE A 146 -10.81 -12.36 -9.38
C ILE A 146 -11.77 -11.37 -10.05
N PHE A 147 -13.07 -11.66 -10.05
CA PHE A 147 -14.04 -10.83 -10.77
C PHE A 147 -14.23 -9.46 -10.15
N GLU A 148 -14.12 -9.34 -8.83
CA GLU A 148 -14.14 -8.05 -8.16
C GLU A 148 -12.95 -7.17 -8.59
N THR A 149 -11.74 -7.74 -8.63
CA THR A 149 -10.54 -7.03 -9.12
C THR A 149 -10.68 -6.61 -10.59
N LEU A 150 -11.12 -7.54 -11.43
CA LEU A 150 -11.30 -7.31 -12.86
C LEU A 150 -12.35 -6.24 -13.14
N ARG A 151 -13.48 -6.22 -12.41
CA ARG A 151 -14.49 -5.16 -12.49
C ARG A 151 -13.95 -3.79 -12.09
N LEU A 152 -13.02 -3.74 -11.14
CA LEU A 152 -12.36 -2.51 -10.72
C LEU A 152 -11.28 -2.05 -11.73
N GLY A 153 -11.02 -2.83 -12.79
CA GLY A 153 -10.00 -2.54 -13.79
C GLY A 153 -8.58 -2.55 -13.21
N LYS A 154 -8.38 -3.30 -12.13
CA LYS A 154 -7.09 -3.34 -11.43
C LYS A 154 -6.22 -4.46 -11.99
N PRO A 155 -4.90 -4.25 -12.12
CA PRO A 155 -3.98 -5.34 -12.43
C PRO A 155 -4.05 -6.42 -11.37
N LEU A 156 -4.12 -7.67 -11.82
CA LEU A 156 -4.31 -8.84 -10.97
C LEU A 156 -3.23 -9.89 -11.24
N ILE A 157 -2.61 -10.37 -10.16
CA ILE A 157 -1.85 -11.63 -10.17
C ILE A 157 -2.64 -12.65 -9.36
N VAL A 158 -3.00 -13.74 -10.01
CA VAL A 158 -3.63 -14.89 -9.37
C VAL A 158 -2.56 -15.88 -8.99
N VAL A 159 -2.53 -16.27 -7.71
CA VAL A 159 -1.64 -17.31 -7.22
C VAL A 159 -2.44 -18.59 -6.98
N VAL A 160 -2.09 -19.62 -7.74
CA VAL A 160 -2.72 -20.95 -7.68
C VAL A 160 -2.15 -21.73 -6.50
N ASN A 161 -3.03 -22.37 -5.74
CA ASN A 161 -2.64 -23.27 -4.65
C ASN A 161 -2.75 -24.73 -5.10
N GLU A 162 -1.65 -25.35 -5.50
CA GLU A 162 -1.65 -26.74 -5.98
C GLU A 162 -2.12 -27.76 -4.91
N ASP A 163 -1.99 -27.43 -3.63
CA ASP A 163 -2.31 -28.35 -2.53
C ASP A 163 -3.80 -28.37 -2.13
N LEU A 164 -4.55 -27.32 -2.49
CA LEU A 164 -5.91 -27.10 -1.96
C LEU A 164 -6.92 -26.70 -3.04
N MET A 165 -6.46 -26.19 -4.18
CA MET A 165 -7.33 -25.61 -5.20
C MET A 165 -7.98 -26.70 -6.05
N ASP A 166 -9.28 -26.58 -6.26
CA ASP A 166 -9.98 -27.40 -7.25
C ASP A 166 -9.48 -27.06 -8.65
N ASN A 167 -9.31 -28.07 -9.51
CA ASN A 167 -8.87 -27.90 -10.91
C ASN A 167 -9.69 -26.83 -11.65
N HIS A 168 -10.97 -26.67 -11.30
CA HIS A 168 -11.85 -25.66 -11.89
C HIS A 168 -11.45 -24.21 -11.60
N GLN A 169 -10.85 -23.91 -10.44
CA GLN A 169 -10.38 -22.55 -10.12
C GLN A 169 -9.07 -22.23 -10.87
N SER A 170 -8.20 -23.23 -11.01
CA SER A 170 -6.98 -23.13 -11.83
C SER A 170 -7.32 -22.94 -13.31
N GLU A 171 -8.25 -23.73 -13.86
CA GLU A 171 -8.76 -23.59 -15.25
C GLU A 171 -9.23 -22.15 -15.53
N LEU A 172 -9.99 -21.56 -14.60
CA LEU A 172 -10.46 -20.18 -14.74
C LEU A 172 -9.30 -19.17 -14.77
N ALA A 173 -8.33 -19.32 -13.88
CA ALA A 173 -7.17 -18.43 -13.81
C ALA A 173 -6.31 -18.53 -15.07
N GLU A 174 -6.09 -19.74 -15.58
CA GLU A 174 -5.31 -20.00 -16.79
C GLU A 174 -5.97 -19.41 -18.04
N GLU A 175 -7.27 -19.62 -18.23
CA GLU A 175 -8.02 -19.05 -19.37
C GLU A 175 -7.97 -17.51 -19.37
N LEU A 176 -8.13 -16.89 -18.19
CA LEU A 176 -8.04 -15.44 -18.05
C LEU A 176 -6.62 -14.92 -18.28
N ALA A 177 -5.60 -15.71 -17.93
CA ALA A 177 -4.20 -15.39 -18.18
C ALA A 177 -3.84 -15.49 -19.66
N GLU A 178 -4.31 -16.53 -20.37
CA GLU A 178 -4.11 -16.70 -21.81
C GLU A 178 -4.68 -15.52 -22.61
N ARG A 179 -5.82 -15.01 -22.16
CA ARG A 179 -6.47 -13.81 -22.71
C ARG A 179 -5.83 -12.49 -22.26
N LYS A 180 -4.80 -12.55 -21.43
CA LYS A 180 -4.06 -11.41 -20.88
C LYS A 180 -4.92 -10.48 -20.02
N HIS A 181 -5.94 -11.00 -19.34
CA HIS A 181 -6.72 -10.23 -18.38
C HIS A 181 -6.05 -10.18 -16.99
N LEU A 182 -5.22 -11.17 -16.67
CA LEU A 182 -4.48 -11.27 -15.43
C LEU A 182 -3.16 -12.02 -15.63
N PHE A 183 -2.30 -12.04 -14.62
CA PHE A 183 -1.14 -12.93 -14.57
C PHE A 183 -1.43 -14.12 -13.66
N CYS A 184 -1.02 -15.31 -14.06
CA CYS A 184 -1.07 -16.50 -13.22
C CYS A 184 0.33 -16.81 -12.67
N ALA A 185 0.43 -17.17 -11.39
CA ALA A 185 1.67 -17.53 -10.72
C ALA A 185 1.44 -18.64 -9.69
N HIS A 186 2.55 -19.21 -9.21
CA HIS A 186 2.59 -20.11 -8.06
C HIS A 186 3.35 -19.42 -6.92
N PRO A 187 3.20 -19.85 -5.65
CA PRO A 187 3.96 -19.26 -4.54
C PRO A 187 5.47 -19.22 -4.81
N GLN A 188 6.02 -20.24 -5.47
CA GLN A 188 7.43 -20.36 -5.80
C GLN A 188 7.85 -19.45 -6.96
N THR A 189 6.97 -19.20 -7.94
CA THR A 189 7.25 -18.40 -9.15
C THR A 189 6.77 -16.95 -9.05
N LEU A 190 6.18 -16.56 -7.93
CA LEU A 190 5.62 -15.24 -7.72
C LEU A 190 6.68 -14.13 -7.89
N GLY A 191 7.90 -14.33 -7.37
CA GLY A 191 8.99 -13.37 -7.51
C GLY A 191 9.40 -13.14 -8.97
N GLU A 192 9.50 -14.21 -9.75
CA GLU A 192 9.82 -14.15 -11.18
C GLU A 192 8.69 -13.48 -11.96
N THR A 193 7.44 -13.82 -11.65
CA THR A 193 6.26 -13.21 -12.28
C THR A 193 6.21 -11.71 -12.01
N ILE A 194 6.46 -11.27 -10.78
CA ILE A 194 6.51 -9.85 -10.42
C ILE A 194 7.66 -9.13 -11.16
N GLN A 195 8.79 -9.79 -11.43
CA GLN A 195 9.87 -9.17 -12.20
C GLN A 195 9.55 -9.08 -13.68
N ALA A 196 8.99 -10.15 -14.25
CA ALA A 196 8.66 -10.25 -15.67
C ALA A 196 7.38 -9.49 -16.05
N MET A 197 6.48 -9.23 -15.09
CA MET A 197 5.18 -8.62 -15.39
C MET A 197 5.37 -7.25 -16.06
N ASP A 198 4.60 -7.05 -17.13
CA ASP A 198 4.39 -5.78 -17.79
C ASP A 198 2.91 -5.45 -17.76
N LEU A 199 2.52 -4.52 -16.90
CA LEU A 199 1.13 -4.10 -16.72
C LEU A 199 0.52 -3.52 -18.00
N GLY A 200 1.35 -3.04 -18.95
CA GLY A 200 0.88 -2.52 -20.24
C GLY A 200 0.37 -3.60 -21.19
N THR A 201 0.67 -4.88 -20.92
CA THR A 201 0.21 -6.02 -21.72
C THR A 201 -1.18 -6.52 -21.33
N LEU A 202 -1.69 -6.07 -20.18
CA LEU A 202 -2.98 -6.51 -19.66
C LEU A 202 -4.13 -5.83 -20.41
N VAL A 203 -5.10 -6.64 -20.83
CA VAL A 203 -6.33 -6.20 -21.47
C VAL A 203 -7.40 -6.03 -20.39
N PRO A 204 -7.97 -4.82 -20.21
CA PRO A 204 -9.05 -4.61 -19.27
C PRO A 204 -10.22 -5.56 -19.53
N TYR A 205 -10.74 -6.17 -18.48
CA TYR A 205 -11.88 -7.06 -18.59
C TYR A 205 -13.18 -6.25 -18.74
N VAL A 206 -13.89 -6.44 -19.86
CA VAL A 206 -15.21 -5.82 -20.10
C VAL A 206 -16.28 -6.91 -19.95
N PRO A 207 -17.18 -6.80 -18.96
CA PRO A 207 -18.29 -7.75 -18.82
C PRO A 207 -19.22 -7.66 -20.03
N GLY A 208 -19.30 -8.75 -20.82
CA GLY A 208 -20.25 -8.87 -21.93
C GLY A 208 -19.65 -9.09 -23.32
N ASP A 209 -18.32 -9.05 -23.49
CA ASP A 209 -17.67 -9.15 -24.82
C ASP A 209 -16.87 -10.47 -25.01
N ALA A 210 -16.90 -11.35 -24.01
CA ALA A 210 -16.10 -12.58 -24.01
C ALA A 210 -17.00 -13.79 -23.80
N GLU A 211 -17.72 -14.22 -24.84
CA GLU A 211 -18.52 -15.46 -24.80
C GLU A 211 -17.77 -16.63 -24.15
N PRO A 212 -16.48 -16.91 -24.46
CA PRO A 212 -15.82 -18.05 -23.84
C PRO A 212 -15.51 -17.83 -22.36
N VAL A 213 -15.22 -16.60 -21.92
CA VAL A 213 -15.03 -16.31 -20.49
C VAL A 213 -16.37 -16.42 -19.76
N VAL A 214 -17.46 -15.97 -20.39
CA VAL A 214 -18.82 -16.17 -19.89
C VAL A 214 -19.17 -17.65 -19.85
N THR A 215 -18.75 -18.46 -20.82
CA THR A 215 -18.91 -19.93 -20.79
C THR A 215 -18.17 -20.55 -19.62
N VAL A 216 -16.91 -20.15 -19.37
CA VAL A 216 -16.15 -20.64 -18.22
C VAL A 216 -16.77 -20.18 -16.90
N ILE A 217 -17.25 -18.94 -16.83
CA ILE A 217 -18.00 -18.42 -15.68
C ILE A 217 -19.30 -19.18 -15.47
N ASN A 218 -20.08 -19.43 -16.51
CA ASN A 218 -21.36 -20.13 -16.44
C ASN A 218 -21.13 -21.59 -16.02
N LYS A 219 -20.12 -22.25 -16.59
CA LYS A 219 -19.64 -23.57 -16.14
C LYS A 219 -19.24 -23.55 -14.66
N PHE A 220 -18.48 -22.53 -14.24
CA PHE A 220 -18.04 -22.37 -12.86
C PHE A 220 -19.20 -22.11 -11.88
N LEU A 221 -20.18 -21.29 -12.28
CA LEU A 221 -21.36 -20.94 -11.49
C LEU A 221 -22.49 -21.97 -11.59
N GLY A 222 -22.31 -23.04 -12.39
CA GLY A 222 -23.30 -24.10 -12.59
C GLY A 222 -24.52 -23.67 -13.43
N PHE A 223 -24.42 -22.60 -14.19
CA PHE A 223 -25.44 -22.19 -15.14
C PHE A 223 -25.36 -23.08 -16.40
N PRO A 224 -26.51 -23.44 -17.00
CA PRO A 224 -26.52 -24.13 -18.28
C PRO A 224 -25.82 -23.26 -19.33
N VAL A 225 -24.96 -23.90 -20.12
CA VAL A 225 -24.34 -23.30 -21.30
C VAL A 225 -25.27 -23.63 -22.45
N ASP A 226 -26.13 -22.68 -22.82
CA ASP A 226 -27.03 -22.80 -23.98
C ASP A 226 -26.28 -22.49 -25.29
#